data_AF-A0A9D9IZJ0-F1
#
_entry.id   AF-A0A9D9IZJ0-F1
#
_cell.length_a   1.000
_cell.length_b   1.000
_cell.length_c   1.000
_cell.angle_alpha   90.00
_cell.angle_beta   90.00
_cell.angle_gamma   90.00
#
_symmetry.space_group_name_H-M   'P 1'
#
loop_
_entity.id
_entity.type
_entity.pdbx_description
1 polymer ?
#
loop_
_entity_poly.entity_id
_entity_poly.type
_entity_poly.pdbx_seq_one_letter_code
_entity_poly.pdbx_strand_id
1 'polypeptide(L)'
;MKNNGLSVEKFFLDGTVQGLKTIAAGAVSDFIMLYLRDVRADFPEESMRRMLSVAEDTGASMLYSDYKERLSPDADGREKIIPCPLIDLQEGALRDDFDFGPLVVVRRSAFVRAVSLMDTDYSYGAFYELRLRLSEQGGGCSSIIRIAEYLYTVEERPSGQASAGQFAYVDARNRERQVEMEKICTAYLGRLGALVPGKAEKVDFEPSEKFLVEASVIIPVYNRAKTIADSIRSALSQKTDFAYNVIVVDNYSDDGTSEAIERIASLPENSGRLVHLVPSRRGHGIG
;
A
#
# COMPACT_ATOMS: atom_id res chain seq x y z
N MET A 1 8.52 15.20 -25.81
CA MET A 1 7.57 15.89 -26.72
C MET A 1 7.40 17.30 -26.19
N LYS A 2 7.47 18.35 -27.03
CA LYS A 2 7.25 19.75 -26.62
C LYS A 2 5.79 20.10 -26.85
N ASN A 3 5.03 20.42 -25.81
CA ASN A 3 3.63 20.84 -25.94
C ASN A 3 3.32 21.98 -24.96
N ASN A 4 2.75 23.08 -25.46
CA ASN A 4 2.51 24.34 -24.73
C ASN A 4 3.75 25.03 -24.13
N GLY A 5 4.95 24.73 -24.62
CA GLY A 5 6.20 25.23 -24.03
C GLY A 5 6.67 24.42 -22.82
N LEU A 6 5.82 23.54 -22.28
CA LEU A 6 6.18 22.55 -21.27
C LEU A 6 6.72 21.29 -21.93
N SER A 7 7.73 20.71 -21.32
CA SER A 7 8.44 19.54 -21.83
C SER A 7 8.42 18.41 -20.81
N VAL A 8 8.38 17.17 -21.31
CA VAL A 8 8.44 15.95 -20.49
C VAL A 8 9.46 14.99 -21.06
N GLU A 9 10.32 14.46 -20.18
CA GLU A 9 11.26 13.39 -20.45
C GLU A 9 10.86 12.09 -19.76
N LYS A 10 11.17 10.94 -20.37
CA LYS A 10 10.77 9.61 -19.90
C LYS A 10 11.98 8.86 -19.38
N PHE A 11 11.91 8.35 -18.15
CA PHE A 11 12.98 7.56 -17.55
C PHE A 11 12.43 6.30 -16.88
N PHE A 12 13.18 5.21 -16.96
CA PHE A 12 12.93 3.98 -16.20
C PHE A 12 13.81 3.98 -14.97
N LEU A 13 13.22 3.65 -13.81
CA LEU A 13 14.00 3.54 -12.57
C LEU A 13 14.75 2.22 -12.54
N ASP A 14 16.05 2.31 -12.21
CA ASP A 14 16.90 1.15 -11.93
C ASP A 14 16.87 0.74 -10.44
N GLY A 15 16.14 1.50 -9.61
CA GLY A 15 15.98 1.28 -8.17
C GLY A 15 17.08 1.91 -7.30
N THR A 16 18.07 2.58 -7.89
CA THR A 16 19.25 3.09 -7.18
C THR A 16 19.28 4.61 -7.07
N VAL A 17 19.99 5.12 -6.05
CA VAL A 17 20.19 6.57 -5.87
C VAL A 17 21.05 7.15 -6.99
N GLN A 18 22.04 6.37 -7.47
CA GLN A 18 22.90 6.79 -8.57
C GLN A 18 22.14 6.93 -9.90
N GLY A 19 21.16 6.06 -10.16
CA GLY A 19 20.23 6.19 -11.28
C GLY A 19 19.45 7.50 -11.22
N LEU A 20 18.89 7.83 -10.06
CA LEU A 20 18.19 9.10 -9.83
C LEU A 20 19.11 10.33 -10.03
N LYS A 21 20.36 10.27 -9.55
CA LYS A 21 21.36 11.33 -9.76
C LYS A 21 21.69 11.53 -11.24
N THR A 22 21.77 10.45 -12.00
CA THR A 22 22.01 10.50 -13.45
C THR A 22 20.83 11.14 -14.17
N ILE A 23 19.60 10.78 -13.81
CA ILE A 23 18.37 11.40 -14.32
C ILE A 23 18.35 12.90 -13.98
N ALA A 24 18.69 13.27 -12.74
CA ALA A 24 18.69 14.67 -12.30
C ALA A 24 19.70 15.54 -13.07
N ALA A 25 20.86 14.98 -13.41
CA ALA A 25 21.89 15.66 -14.19
C ALA A 25 21.54 15.79 -15.69
N GLY A 26 20.87 14.77 -16.25
CA GLY A 26 20.52 14.70 -17.67
C GLY A 26 19.20 15.38 -18.05
N ALA A 27 18.25 15.45 -17.11
CA ALA A 27 16.93 16.02 -17.40
C ALA A 27 17.05 17.50 -17.79
N VAL A 28 16.41 17.90 -18.89
CA VAL A 28 16.34 19.32 -19.32
C VAL A 28 14.93 19.88 -19.13
N SER A 29 13.93 19.01 -19.31
CA SER A 29 12.51 19.33 -19.34
C SER A 29 11.91 19.76 -17.99
N ASP A 30 10.82 20.53 -18.03
CA ASP A 30 10.16 21.04 -16.81
C ASP A 30 9.57 19.93 -15.94
N PHE A 31 9.16 18.84 -16.57
CA PHE A 31 8.61 17.65 -15.93
C PHE A 31 9.34 16.39 -16.36
N ILE A 32 9.36 15.42 -15.44
CA ILE A 32 10.01 14.12 -15.58
C ILE A 32 8.94 13.06 -15.38
N MET A 33 8.78 12.15 -16.33
CA MET A 33 7.93 10.97 -16.19
C MET A 33 8.79 9.77 -15.81
N LEU A 34 8.55 9.24 -14.61
CA LEU A 34 9.27 8.09 -14.05
C LEU A 34 8.40 6.84 -14.17
N TYR A 35 8.92 5.82 -14.84
CA TYR A 35 8.29 4.50 -14.88
C TYR A 35 8.74 3.69 -13.66
N LEU A 36 7.77 3.31 -12.83
CA LEU A 36 7.96 2.49 -11.63
C LEU A 36 7.90 0.99 -11.94
N ARG A 37 7.24 0.62 -13.03
CA ARG A 37 7.15 -0.75 -13.56
C ARG A 37 7.67 -0.81 -14.99
N ASP A 38 8.19 -1.97 -15.40
CA ASP A 38 8.64 -2.20 -16.78
C ASP A 38 7.44 -2.47 -17.71
N VAL A 39 6.67 -1.41 -17.99
CA VAL A 39 5.47 -1.45 -18.82
C VAL A 39 5.65 -0.64 -20.10
N ARG A 40 4.78 -0.88 -21.07
CA ARG A 40 4.52 0.06 -22.17
C ARG A 40 3.25 0.83 -21.83
N ALA A 41 3.35 2.15 -21.76
CA ALA A 41 2.21 3.01 -21.51
C ALA A 41 1.77 3.70 -22.81
N ASP A 42 0.53 3.47 -23.21
CA ASP A 42 -0.20 4.28 -24.18
C ASP A 42 -0.81 5.48 -23.45
N PHE A 43 -0.20 6.64 -23.68
CA PHE A 43 -0.53 7.89 -23.00
C PHE A 43 -0.95 8.92 -24.05
N PRO A 44 -2.27 9.10 -24.28
CA PRO A 44 -2.78 10.06 -25.24
C PRO A 44 -2.31 11.49 -24.95
N GLU A 45 -2.14 12.28 -26.00
CA GLU A 45 -1.61 13.65 -25.90
C GLU A 45 -2.50 14.56 -25.03
N GLU A 46 -3.82 14.43 -25.15
CA GLU A 46 -4.80 15.15 -24.32
C GLU A 46 -4.69 14.78 -22.84
N SER A 47 -4.51 13.49 -22.54
CA SER A 47 -4.30 13.04 -21.18
C SER A 47 -3.00 13.59 -20.59
N MET A 48 -1.93 13.65 -21.40
CA MET A 48 -0.65 14.22 -20.97
C MET A 48 -0.81 15.73 -20.73
N ARG A 49 -1.51 16.46 -21.61
CA ARG A 49 -1.86 17.88 -21.39
C ARG A 49 -2.65 18.06 -20.10
N ARG A 50 -3.64 17.19 -19.84
CA ARG A 50 -4.44 17.22 -18.60
C ARG A 50 -3.56 17.05 -17.37
N MET A 51 -2.66 16.07 -17.37
CA MET A 51 -1.74 15.83 -16.25
C MET A 51 -0.81 17.01 -15.99
N LEU A 52 -0.25 17.61 -17.05
CA LEU A 52 0.62 18.79 -16.93
C LEU A 52 -0.14 20.05 -16.50
N SER A 53 -1.38 20.25 -16.98
CA SER A 53 -2.24 21.36 -16.54
C SER A 53 -2.49 21.27 -15.04
N VAL A 54 -2.90 20.10 -14.54
CA VAL A 54 -3.10 19.90 -13.10
C VAL A 54 -1.81 20.15 -12.32
N ALA A 55 -0.66 19.72 -12.84
CA ALA A 55 0.63 19.96 -12.20
C ALA A 55 0.95 21.45 -12.03
N GLU A 56 0.67 22.26 -13.06
CA GLU A 56 0.85 23.72 -13.02
C GLU A 56 -0.20 24.39 -12.12
N ASP A 57 -1.47 24.07 -12.27
CA ASP A 57 -2.58 24.69 -11.54
C ASP A 57 -2.48 24.47 -10.03
N THR A 58 -1.96 23.31 -9.62
CA THR A 58 -1.84 22.93 -8.20
C THR A 58 -0.46 23.21 -7.61
N GLY A 59 0.56 23.45 -8.44
CA GLY A 59 1.94 23.50 -7.99
C GLY A 59 2.48 22.17 -7.45
N ALA A 60 1.85 21.04 -7.77
CA ALA A 60 2.26 19.73 -7.29
C ALA A 60 3.72 19.41 -7.68
N SER A 61 4.41 18.76 -6.75
CA SER A 61 5.76 18.23 -6.93
C SER A 61 5.74 16.88 -7.63
N MET A 62 4.71 16.06 -7.39
CA MET A 62 4.49 14.77 -8.05
C MET A 62 3.01 14.52 -8.31
N LEU A 63 2.71 13.86 -9.42
CA LEU A 63 1.36 13.48 -9.83
C LEU A 63 1.33 12.03 -10.26
N TYR A 64 0.21 11.39 -9.98
CA TYR A 64 -0.12 10.06 -10.43
C TYR A 64 -1.62 10.01 -10.76
N SER A 65 -2.06 9.03 -11.53
CA SER A 65 -3.46 8.93 -11.94
C SER A 65 -3.94 7.49 -11.96
N ASP A 66 -5.26 7.34 -11.96
CA ASP A 66 -5.87 6.06 -12.30
C ASP A 66 -5.41 5.65 -13.70
N TYR A 67 -5.34 4.35 -13.92
CA TYR A 67 -4.87 3.79 -15.18
C TYR A 67 -5.70 2.59 -15.59
N LYS A 68 -5.54 2.20 -16.85
CA LYS A 68 -6.14 0.97 -17.37
C LYS A 68 -5.04 -0.03 -17.68
N GLU A 69 -5.27 -1.29 -17.40
CA GLU A 69 -4.35 -2.36 -17.72
C GLU A 69 -4.91 -3.21 -18.85
N ARG A 70 -4.18 -3.30 -19.95
CA ARG A 70 -4.53 -4.19 -21.06
C ARG A 70 -3.81 -5.51 -20.83
N LEU A 71 -4.59 -6.55 -20.55
CA LEU A 71 -4.09 -7.90 -20.39
C LEU A 71 -3.81 -8.53 -21.75
N SER A 72 -2.88 -9.50 -21.74
CA SER A 72 -2.67 -10.39 -22.87
C SER A 72 -4.00 -11.01 -23.33
N PRO A 73 -4.21 -11.21 -24.65
CA PRO A 73 -5.45 -11.80 -25.15
C PRO A 73 -5.72 -13.17 -24.51
N ASP A 74 -6.98 -13.41 -24.13
CA ASP A 74 -7.41 -14.73 -23.65
C ASP A 74 -7.29 -15.78 -24.78
N ALA A 75 -7.49 -17.07 -24.47
CA ALA A 75 -7.41 -18.17 -25.45
C ALA A 75 -8.32 -17.97 -26.69
N ASP A 76 -9.39 -17.17 -26.55
CA ASP A 76 -10.32 -16.80 -27.62
C ASP A 76 -9.90 -15.53 -28.40
N GLY A 77 -8.70 -14.99 -28.16
CA GLY A 77 -8.16 -13.80 -28.81
C GLY A 77 -8.82 -12.48 -28.38
N ARG A 78 -9.59 -12.47 -27.28
CA ARG A 78 -10.25 -11.26 -26.76
C ARG A 78 -9.28 -10.46 -25.90
N GLU A 79 -9.09 -9.20 -26.25
CA GLU A 79 -8.39 -8.25 -25.39
C GLU A 79 -9.28 -7.86 -24.20
N LYS A 80 -8.68 -7.83 -23.01
CA LYS A 80 -9.34 -7.41 -21.78
C LYS A 80 -8.64 -6.19 -21.21
N ILE A 81 -9.40 -5.11 -21.03
CA ILE A 81 -8.94 -3.88 -20.40
C ILE A 81 -9.57 -3.78 -19.01
N ILE A 82 -8.74 -3.71 -17.97
CA ILE A 82 -9.16 -3.61 -16.57
C ILE A 82 -8.93 -2.18 -16.06
N PRO A 83 -9.95 -1.53 -15.48
CA PRO A 83 -9.75 -0.26 -14.79
C PRO A 83 -9.05 -0.47 -13.45
N CYS A 84 -7.99 0.29 -13.20
CA CYS A 84 -7.19 0.25 -11.98
C CYS A 84 -7.27 1.61 -11.26
N PRO A 85 -8.32 1.85 -10.44
CA PRO A 85 -8.40 3.05 -9.61
C PRO A 85 -7.38 2.99 -8.47
N LEU A 86 -6.69 4.09 -8.22
CA LEU A 86 -5.75 4.27 -7.13
C LEU A 86 -6.37 5.05 -5.98
N ILE A 87 -5.70 5.07 -4.83
CA ILE A 87 -6.14 5.79 -3.63
C ILE A 87 -5.38 7.10 -3.45
N ASP A 88 -6.01 8.07 -2.79
CA ASP A 88 -5.37 9.34 -2.46
C ASP A 88 -4.30 9.15 -1.40
N LEU A 89 -3.18 9.85 -1.55
CA LEU A 89 -2.11 9.84 -0.57
C LEU A 89 -2.50 10.73 0.62
N GLN A 90 -2.74 10.10 1.77
CA GLN A 90 -3.12 10.79 3.00
C GLN A 90 -1.90 11.19 3.84
N GLU A 91 -2.06 12.23 4.65
CA GLU A 91 -1.07 12.58 5.65
C GLU A 91 -0.82 11.39 6.61
N GLY A 92 0.45 11.09 6.88
CA GLY A 92 0.85 9.92 7.67
C GLY A 92 0.89 8.60 6.88
N ALA A 93 0.59 8.58 5.58
CA ALA A 93 0.76 7.38 4.74
C ALA A 93 2.25 7.09 4.46
N LEU A 94 2.95 6.51 5.44
CA LEU A 94 4.40 6.28 5.36
C LEU A 94 4.79 4.94 4.76
N ARG A 95 3.85 4.10 4.37
CA ARG A 95 4.13 2.78 3.80
C ARG A 95 5.05 2.87 2.59
N ASP A 96 6.05 1.99 2.53
CA ASP A 96 6.97 1.88 1.39
C ASP A 96 6.34 1.23 0.16
N ASP A 97 5.23 0.50 0.36
CA ASP A 97 4.49 -0.24 -0.67
C ASP A 97 3.23 0.50 -1.17
N PHE A 98 3.14 1.82 -0.97
CA PHE A 98 2.02 2.62 -1.49
C PHE A 98 1.99 2.55 -3.02
N ASP A 99 0.83 2.23 -3.60
CA ASP A 99 0.66 2.11 -5.03
C ASP A 99 0.38 3.46 -5.70
N PHE A 100 1.41 3.99 -6.37
CA PHE A 100 1.31 5.18 -7.23
C PHE A 100 0.97 4.84 -8.69
N GLY A 101 0.68 3.57 -8.98
CA GLY A 101 0.53 3.08 -10.33
C GLY A 101 1.87 2.80 -11.02
N PRO A 102 1.85 2.49 -12.33
CA PRO A 102 3.04 2.11 -13.09
C PRO A 102 3.97 3.26 -13.44
N LEU A 103 3.51 4.51 -13.36
CA LEU A 103 4.31 5.70 -13.64
C LEU A 103 3.85 6.89 -12.81
N VAL A 104 4.75 7.84 -12.62
CA VAL A 104 4.48 9.14 -11.97
C VAL A 104 5.09 10.28 -12.78
N VAL A 105 4.50 11.46 -12.69
CA VAL A 105 5.05 12.69 -13.27
C VAL A 105 5.54 13.59 -12.13
N VAL A 106 6.80 13.98 -12.19
CA VAL A 106 7.48 14.77 -11.16
C VAL A 106 7.94 16.10 -11.75
N ARG A 107 7.71 17.20 -11.04
CA ARG A 107 8.26 18.50 -11.40
C ARG A 107 9.78 18.45 -11.28
N ARG A 108 10.50 18.78 -12.36
CA ARG A 108 11.96 18.68 -12.43
C ARG A 108 12.66 19.45 -11.33
N SER A 109 12.21 20.67 -11.03
CA SER A 109 12.81 21.49 -9.98
C SER A 109 12.69 20.84 -8.58
N ALA A 110 11.57 20.18 -8.30
CA ALA A 110 11.38 19.43 -7.04
C ALA A 110 12.20 18.14 -7.02
N PHE A 111 12.24 17.42 -8.14
CA PHE A 111 13.05 16.22 -8.31
C PHE A 111 14.54 16.49 -8.07
N VAL A 112 15.11 17.49 -8.75
CA VAL A 112 16.54 17.84 -8.63
C VAL A 112 16.89 18.23 -7.19
N ARG A 113 16.04 19.05 -6.53
CA ARG A 113 16.23 19.40 -5.12
C ARG A 113 16.16 18.17 -4.21
N ALA A 114 15.21 17.26 -4.46
CA ALA A 114 15.05 16.06 -3.65
C ALA A 114 16.28 15.17 -3.77
N VAL A 115 16.73 14.91 -5.00
CA VAL A 115 17.91 14.09 -5.29
C VAL A 115 19.20 14.71 -4.76
N SER A 116 19.32 16.05 -4.74
CA SER A 116 20.50 16.72 -4.15
C SER A 116 20.63 16.54 -2.64
N LEU A 117 19.56 16.14 -1.96
CA LEU A 117 19.54 15.89 -0.52
C LEU A 117 19.70 14.38 -0.19
N MET A 118 19.80 13.52 -1.21
CA MET A 118 19.98 12.08 -1.07
C MET A 118 21.47 11.75 -0.97
N ASP A 119 21.95 11.74 0.28
CA ASP A 119 23.37 11.53 0.60
C ASP A 119 23.71 10.07 0.90
N THR A 120 22.70 9.25 1.19
CA THR A 120 22.88 7.82 1.47
C THR A 120 22.71 7.02 0.20
N ASP A 121 23.61 6.08 -0.06
CA ASP A 121 23.50 5.17 -1.18
C ASP A 121 22.65 3.95 -0.79
N TYR A 122 21.42 3.94 -1.29
CA TYR A 122 20.42 2.89 -1.03
C TYR A 122 20.33 1.95 -2.22
N SER A 123 20.24 0.65 -1.94
CA SER A 123 20.18 -0.39 -2.97
C SER A 123 18.76 -0.67 -3.48
N TYR A 124 17.74 -0.32 -2.70
CA TYR A 124 16.34 -0.65 -2.96
C TYR A 124 15.36 0.52 -2.76
N GLY A 125 15.64 1.40 -1.81
CA GLY A 125 14.74 2.44 -1.30
C GLY A 125 14.89 3.80 -1.95
N ALA A 126 15.60 3.91 -3.06
CA ALA A 126 15.86 5.19 -3.72
C ALA A 126 14.55 5.94 -4.08
N PHE A 127 13.56 5.24 -4.64
CA PHE A 127 12.26 5.86 -4.93
C PHE A 127 11.48 6.21 -3.67
N TYR A 128 11.57 5.38 -2.62
CA TYR A 128 10.88 5.64 -1.36
C TYR A 128 11.43 6.89 -0.66
N GLU A 129 12.76 7.05 -0.60
CA GLU A 129 13.37 8.30 -0.11
C GLU A 129 12.98 9.49 -0.97
N LEU A 130 13.08 9.38 -2.31
CA LEU A 130 12.68 10.45 -3.23
C LEU A 130 11.23 10.91 -2.94
N ARG A 131 10.29 9.97 -2.81
CA ARG A 131 8.88 10.24 -2.51
C ARG A 131 8.70 10.96 -1.18
N LEU A 132 9.42 10.56 -0.13
CA LEU A 132 9.39 11.25 1.16
C LEU A 132 9.97 12.67 1.06
N ARG A 133 11.10 12.86 0.36
CA ARG A 133 11.69 14.20 0.12
C ARG A 133 10.78 15.12 -0.68
N LEU A 134 10.05 14.60 -1.65
CA LEU A 134 9.05 15.36 -2.41
C LEU A 134 7.87 15.79 -1.53
N SER A 135 7.49 14.95 -0.56
CA SER A 135 6.47 15.28 0.44
C SER A 135 6.93 16.42 1.37
N GLU A 136 8.21 16.48 1.73
CA GLU A 136 8.77 17.57 2.56
C GLU A 136 8.72 18.94 1.86
N GLN A 137 9.03 18.99 0.56
CA GLN A 137 9.25 20.24 -0.16
C GLN A 137 8.01 21.11 -0.40
N GLY A 138 6.81 20.54 -0.34
CA GLY A 138 5.56 21.27 -0.59
C GLY A 138 4.66 21.40 0.64
N GLY A 139 5.22 21.34 1.85
CA GLY A 139 4.46 21.47 3.09
C GLY A 139 3.69 20.21 3.51
N GLY A 140 4.13 19.02 3.08
CA GLY A 140 3.53 17.73 3.41
C GLY A 140 2.96 16.99 2.19
N CYS A 141 2.00 16.09 2.43
CA CYS A 141 1.40 15.25 1.38
C CYS A 141 0.64 16.05 0.31
N SER A 142 0.30 17.32 0.56
CA SER A 142 -0.33 18.22 -0.42
C SER A 142 0.52 18.49 -1.66
N SER A 143 1.80 18.13 -1.65
CA SER A 143 2.69 18.25 -2.81
C SER A 143 2.56 17.08 -3.80
N ILE A 144 1.90 15.98 -3.40
CA ILE A 144 1.70 14.78 -4.22
C ILE A 144 0.21 14.61 -4.47
N ILE A 145 -0.20 14.66 -5.73
CA ILE A 145 -1.63 14.70 -6.09
C ILE A 145 -2.01 13.51 -6.96
N ARG A 146 -3.11 12.84 -6.59
CA ARG A 146 -3.79 11.89 -7.48
C ARG A 146 -4.75 12.62 -8.39
N ILE A 147 -4.71 12.28 -9.67
CA ILE A 147 -5.76 12.64 -10.62
C ILE A 147 -6.69 11.43 -10.75
N ALA A 148 -7.93 11.56 -10.25
CA ALA A 148 -8.97 10.53 -10.28
C ALA A 148 -9.58 10.36 -11.69
N GLU A 149 -8.73 10.27 -12.71
CA GLU A 149 -9.07 10.13 -14.12
C GLU A 149 -8.19 9.04 -14.73
N TYR A 150 -8.75 8.22 -15.62
CA TYR A 150 -8.01 7.16 -16.32
C TYR A 150 -7.21 7.74 -17.49
N LEU A 151 -6.02 8.26 -17.21
CA LEU A 151 -5.27 9.05 -18.18
C LEU A 151 -4.47 8.22 -19.20
N TYR A 152 -4.11 6.99 -18.88
CA TYR A 152 -3.31 6.15 -19.77
C TYR A 152 -3.66 4.66 -19.60
N THR A 153 -3.27 3.88 -20.62
CA THR A 153 -3.38 2.42 -20.60
C THR A 153 -1.99 1.81 -20.60
N VAL A 154 -1.77 0.76 -19.81
CA VAL A 154 -0.50 0.03 -19.77
C VAL A 154 -0.64 -1.40 -20.23
N GLU A 155 0.42 -1.89 -20.85
CA GLU A 155 0.63 -3.28 -21.20
C GLU A 155 1.93 -3.72 -20.50
N GLU A 156 1.86 -4.78 -19.71
CA GLU A 156 3.08 -5.39 -19.18
C GLU A 156 3.96 -5.85 -20.33
N ARG A 157 5.25 -5.53 -20.28
CA ARG A 157 6.19 -6.20 -21.17
C ARG A 157 6.24 -7.66 -20.74
N PRO A 158 6.35 -8.62 -21.68
CA PRO A 158 6.57 -10.01 -21.35
C PRO A 158 7.89 -10.13 -20.59
N SER A 159 7.82 -10.02 -19.27
CA SER A 159 8.91 -10.30 -18.36
C SER A 159 8.82 -11.79 -18.04
N GLY A 160 9.91 -12.52 -18.26
CA GLY A 160 9.96 -13.96 -18.01
C GLY A 160 9.87 -14.36 -16.53
N GLN A 161 9.39 -13.47 -15.65
CA GLN A 161 9.23 -13.71 -14.22
C GLN A 161 7.86 -13.19 -13.80
N ALA A 162 6.87 -14.09 -13.88
CA ALA A 162 5.64 -13.96 -13.14
C ALA A 162 5.98 -13.73 -11.66
N SER A 163 5.64 -12.55 -11.14
CA SER A 163 5.83 -12.23 -9.73
C SER A 163 4.93 -13.14 -8.90
N ALA A 164 5.60 -13.97 -8.10
CA ALA A 164 4.97 -14.96 -7.24
C ALA A 164 4.05 -14.27 -6.22
N GLY A 165 2.86 -14.85 -6.08
CA GLY A 165 1.76 -14.29 -5.30
C GLY A 165 1.99 -14.21 -3.80
N GLN A 166 1.17 -13.36 -3.18
CA GLN A 166 0.56 -13.41 -1.84
C GLN A 166 1.38 -13.74 -0.57
N PHE A 167 2.63 -14.20 -0.67
CA PHE A 167 3.52 -14.57 0.44
C PHE A 167 4.97 -14.08 0.24
N ALA A 168 5.21 -13.18 -0.70
CA ALA A 168 6.53 -12.66 -1.04
C ALA A 168 7.23 -11.89 0.10
N TYR A 169 6.54 -11.54 1.20
CA TYR A 169 7.13 -10.82 2.34
C TYR A 169 8.07 -11.69 3.22
N VAL A 170 8.07 -13.02 3.07
CA VAL A 170 8.81 -13.95 3.96
C VAL A 170 10.21 -14.35 3.42
N ASP A 171 10.68 -13.73 2.34
CA ASP A 171 12.00 -14.06 1.78
C ASP A 171 13.14 -13.37 2.55
N ALA A 172 14.25 -14.06 2.85
CA ALA A 172 15.36 -13.51 3.65
C ALA A 172 16.04 -12.28 3.00
N ARG A 173 15.91 -12.17 1.66
CA ARG A 173 16.30 -11.00 0.85
C ARG A 173 15.48 -9.74 1.18
N ASN A 174 14.31 -9.89 1.81
CA ASN A 174 13.51 -8.77 2.29
C ASN A 174 14.07 -8.13 3.55
N ARG A 175 14.98 -8.79 4.28
CA ARG A 175 15.51 -8.21 5.53
C ARG A 175 16.36 -6.97 5.25
N GLU A 176 17.24 -7.03 4.26
CA GLU A 176 18.06 -5.87 3.86
C GLU A 176 17.17 -4.74 3.34
N ARG A 177 16.17 -5.07 2.51
CA ARG A 177 15.14 -4.12 2.07
C ARG A 177 14.39 -3.49 3.25
N GLN A 178 13.91 -4.29 4.20
CA GLN A 178 13.17 -3.79 5.38
C GLN A 178 14.02 -2.87 6.25
N VAL A 179 15.27 -3.26 6.53
CA VAL A 179 16.21 -2.41 7.30
C VAL A 179 16.46 -1.09 6.57
N GLU A 180 16.54 -1.12 5.24
CA GLU A 180 16.71 0.09 4.43
C GLU A 180 15.46 0.99 4.46
N MET A 181 14.26 0.43 4.29
CA MET A 181 13.00 1.18 4.41
C MET A 181 12.83 1.80 5.80
N GLU A 182 13.15 1.05 6.86
CA GLU A 182 13.08 1.54 8.24
C GLU A 182 14.03 2.71 8.48
N LYS A 183 15.28 2.63 7.98
CA LYS A 183 16.24 3.74 8.04
C LYS A 183 15.73 4.99 7.33
N ILE A 184 15.17 4.82 6.13
CA ILE A 184 14.62 5.93 5.33
C ILE A 184 13.45 6.58 6.07
N CYS A 185 12.50 5.79 6.57
CA CYS A 185 11.34 6.27 7.30
C CYS A 185 11.74 6.97 8.61
N THR A 186 12.67 6.38 9.37
CA THR A 186 13.18 6.97 10.63
C THR A 186 13.88 8.30 10.37
N ALA A 187 14.70 8.39 9.31
CA ALA A 187 15.37 9.63 8.94
C ALA A 187 14.34 10.72 8.54
N TYR A 188 13.30 10.34 7.81
CA TYR A 188 12.18 11.23 7.46
C TYR A 188 11.44 11.76 8.69
N LEU A 189 11.04 10.87 9.61
CA LEU A 189 10.39 11.25 10.86
C LEU A 189 11.28 12.17 11.71
N GLY A 190 12.59 11.91 11.71
CA GLY A 190 13.59 12.79 12.35
C GLY A 190 13.60 14.19 11.77
N ARG A 191 13.56 14.32 10.44
CA ARG A 191 13.50 15.63 9.75
C ARG A 191 12.20 16.38 10.03
N LEU A 192 11.09 15.67 10.21
CA LEU A 192 9.81 16.26 10.62
C LEU A 192 9.72 16.60 12.12
N GLY A 193 10.68 16.17 12.94
CA GLY A 193 10.58 16.27 14.40
C GLY A 193 9.49 15.38 15.01
N ALA A 194 9.06 14.34 14.28
CA ALA A 194 7.97 13.44 14.66
C ALA A 194 8.46 12.17 15.39
N LEU A 195 9.75 12.09 15.74
CA LEU A 195 10.29 10.98 16.51
C LEU A 195 9.79 11.05 17.96
N VAL A 196 9.08 10.01 18.39
CA VAL A 196 8.66 9.87 19.78
C VAL A 196 9.86 9.43 20.62
N PRO A 197 10.15 10.07 21.76
CA PRO A 197 11.20 9.61 22.66
C PRO A 197 10.89 8.19 23.14
N GLY A 198 11.81 7.24 22.91
CA GLY A 198 11.65 5.81 23.20
C GLY A 198 11.53 5.43 24.67
N LYS A 199 11.23 6.38 25.56
CA LYS A 199 10.82 6.08 26.93
C LYS A 199 9.33 5.75 26.89
N ALA A 200 9.02 4.46 26.77
CA ALA A 200 7.71 3.96 27.11
C ALA A 200 7.44 4.36 28.57
N GLU A 201 6.53 5.31 28.79
CA GLU A 201 5.98 5.49 30.12
C GLU A 201 5.31 4.17 30.51
N LYS A 202 5.67 3.64 31.68
CA LYS A 202 4.95 2.52 32.25
C LYS A 202 3.57 3.04 32.61
N VAL A 203 2.63 2.86 31.69
CA VAL A 203 1.21 3.00 32.01
C VAL A 203 0.89 1.93 33.02
N ASP A 204 0.30 2.33 34.14
CA ASP A 204 -0.21 1.38 35.12
C ASP A 204 -1.44 0.71 34.50
N PHE A 205 -1.24 -0.52 34.01
CA PHE A 205 -2.30 -1.31 33.40
C PHE A 205 -3.17 -2.02 34.43
N GLU A 206 -2.92 -1.85 35.74
CA GLU A 206 -3.80 -2.33 36.80
C GLU A 206 -5.19 -1.70 36.62
N PRO A 207 -6.14 -2.39 35.97
CA PRO A 207 -7.42 -1.79 35.69
C PRO A 207 -8.20 -1.79 37.00
N SER A 208 -8.98 -0.73 37.25
CA SER A 208 -9.95 -0.73 38.36
C SER A 208 -10.98 -1.87 38.23
N GLU A 209 -11.10 -2.46 37.03
CA GLU A 209 -11.96 -3.61 36.71
C GLU A 209 -11.15 -4.87 36.41
N LYS A 210 -11.58 -6.00 36.96
CA LYS A 210 -11.01 -7.31 36.64
C LYS A 210 -11.64 -7.85 35.36
N PHE A 211 -10.86 -7.96 34.29
CA PHE A 211 -11.27 -8.68 33.08
C PHE A 211 -11.26 -10.20 33.33
N LEU A 212 -12.22 -10.92 32.75
CA LEU A 212 -12.34 -12.38 32.89
C LEU A 212 -11.24 -13.14 32.13
N VAL A 213 -10.71 -12.52 31.06
CA VAL A 213 -9.65 -13.07 30.20
C VAL A 213 -8.67 -11.96 29.88
N GLU A 214 -7.41 -12.33 29.66
CA GLU A 214 -6.33 -11.39 29.32
C GLU A 214 -6.35 -11.03 27.83
N ALA A 215 -6.83 -11.95 26.99
CA ALA A 215 -6.92 -11.73 25.55
C ALA A 215 -8.20 -12.34 24.95
N SER A 216 -8.56 -11.83 23.77
CA SER A 216 -9.64 -12.34 22.94
C SER A 216 -9.17 -12.50 21.49
N VAL A 217 -9.46 -13.65 20.89
CA VAL A 217 -9.25 -13.89 19.45
C VAL A 217 -10.56 -13.58 18.73
N ILE A 218 -10.57 -12.55 17.86
CA ILE A 218 -11.75 -12.15 17.10
C ILE A 218 -11.67 -12.72 15.68
N ILE A 219 -12.70 -13.47 15.26
CA ILE A 219 -12.79 -14.09 13.93
C ILE A 219 -14.02 -13.51 13.21
N PRO A 220 -13.89 -12.43 12.42
CA PRO A 220 -14.96 -12.00 11.54
C PRO A 220 -15.11 -13.01 10.38
N VAL A 221 -16.34 -13.40 10.08
CA VAL A 221 -16.61 -14.43 9.08
C VAL A 221 -17.86 -14.11 8.26
N TYR A 222 -17.80 -14.42 6.96
CA TYR A 222 -18.94 -14.43 6.05
C TYR A 222 -18.75 -15.56 5.03
N ASN A 223 -19.69 -16.50 4.99
CA ASN A 223 -19.72 -17.62 4.06
C ASN A 223 -18.38 -18.40 3.98
N ARG A 224 -18.02 -19.05 5.08
CA ARG A 224 -16.81 -19.88 5.25
C ARG A 224 -17.10 -21.24 5.87
N ALA A 225 -18.23 -21.87 5.54
CA ALA A 225 -18.66 -23.14 6.16
C ALA A 225 -17.59 -24.26 6.08
N LYS A 226 -16.76 -24.24 5.04
CA LYS A 226 -15.69 -25.22 4.81
C LYS A 226 -14.44 -25.03 5.68
N THR A 227 -14.16 -23.81 6.16
CA THR A 227 -12.87 -23.49 6.81
C THR A 227 -13.02 -22.98 8.24
N ILE A 228 -14.19 -22.47 8.62
CA ILE A 228 -14.40 -21.84 9.92
C ILE A 228 -14.11 -22.79 11.09
N ALA A 229 -14.44 -24.08 10.95
CA ALA A 229 -14.21 -25.07 11.99
C ALA A 229 -12.72 -25.25 12.32
N ASP A 230 -11.86 -25.24 11.30
CA ASP A 230 -10.41 -25.41 11.48
C ASP A 230 -9.78 -24.15 12.08
N SER A 231 -10.24 -22.96 11.66
CA SER A 231 -9.83 -21.69 12.26
C SER A 231 -10.17 -21.62 13.75
N ILE A 232 -11.39 -22.02 14.14
CA ILE A 232 -11.83 -22.05 15.55
C ILE A 232 -10.99 -23.03 16.36
N ARG A 233 -10.78 -24.26 15.86
CA ARG A 233 -9.96 -25.27 16.56
C ARG A 233 -8.50 -24.82 16.71
N SER A 234 -7.95 -24.19 15.68
CA SER A 234 -6.60 -23.61 15.72
C SER A 234 -6.51 -22.53 16.80
N ALA A 235 -7.50 -21.62 16.87
CA ALA A 235 -7.54 -20.59 17.89
C ALA A 235 -7.71 -21.16 19.32
N LEU A 236 -8.56 -22.18 19.52
CA LEU A 236 -8.82 -22.78 20.83
C LEU A 236 -7.68 -23.69 21.35
N SER A 237 -6.77 -24.11 20.46
CA SER A 237 -5.64 -25.00 20.79
C SER A 237 -4.35 -24.26 21.14
N GLN A 238 -4.35 -22.93 21.16
CA GLN A 238 -3.17 -22.14 21.54
C GLN A 238 -2.78 -22.42 22.99
N LYS A 239 -1.47 -22.56 23.22
CA LYS A 239 -0.90 -22.75 24.55
C LYS A 239 -0.42 -21.41 25.07
N THR A 240 -1.09 -20.92 26.10
CA THR A 240 -0.81 -19.65 26.76
C THR A 240 -0.69 -19.87 28.25
N ASP A 241 0.04 -19.00 28.93
CA ASP A 241 0.11 -18.90 30.39
C ASP A 241 -1.03 -18.05 30.98
N PHE A 242 -1.77 -17.33 30.13
CA PHE A 242 -2.96 -16.56 30.48
C PHE A 242 -4.26 -17.15 29.89
N ALA A 243 -5.40 -16.78 30.47
CA ALA A 243 -6.72 -17.15 29.97
C ALA A 243 -7.15 -16.28 28.79
N TYR A 244 -7.75 -16.90 27.77
CA TYR A 244 -8.29 -16.20 26.59
C TYR A 244 -9.57 -16.87 26.09
N ASN A 245 -10.37 -16.11 25.34
CA ASN A 245 -11.56 -16.61 24.63
C ASN A 245 -11.45 -16.38 23.11
N VAL A 246 -12.35 -17.00 22.36
CA VAL A 246 -12.51 -16.84 20.91
C VAL A 246 -13.91 -16.29 20.65
N ILE A 247 -14.00 -15.21 19.90
CA ILE A 247 -15.25 -14.55 19.54
C ILE A 247 -15.38 -14.59 18.03
N VAL A 248 -16.38 -15.31 17.53
CA VAL A 248 -16.66 -15.41 16.09
C VAL A 248 -17.80 -14.46 15.77
N VAL A 249 -17.52 -13.50 14.90
CA VAL A 249 -18.49 -12.50 14.46
C VAL A 249 -18.99 -12.90 13.07
N ASP A 250 -20.16 -13.54 13.02
CA ASP A 250 -20.77 -14.02 11.79
C ASP A 250 -21.63 -12.92 11.16
N ASN A 251 -21.22 -12.48 9.97
CA ASN A 251 -21.88 -11.43 9.21
C ASN A 251 -23.03 -12.00 8.35
N TYR A 252 -24.00 -12.66 8.99
CA TYR A 252 -25.20 -13.20 8.33
C TYR A 252 -24.91 -14.23 7.24
N SER A 253 -24.00 -15.17 7.52
CA SER A 253 -23.72 -16.24 6.58
C SER A 253 -24.96 -17.08 6.26
N ASP A 254 -25.06 -17.56 5.02
CA ASP A 254 -26.16 -18.38 4.51
C ASP A 254 -25.71 -19.72 3.92
N ASP A 255 -24.43 -20.07 4.09
CA ASP A 255 -23.78 -21.24 3.51
C ASP A 255 -23.58 -22.41 4.49
N GLY A 256 -24.11 -22.33 5.71
CA GLY A 256 -23.89 -23.31 6.78
C GLY A 256 -22.81 -22.92 7.81
N THR A 257 -22.23 -21.72 7.71
CA THR A 257 -21.19 -21.22 8.63
C THR A 257 -21.72 -21.10 10.07
N SER A 258 -22.88 -20.49 10.27
CA SER A 258 -23.48 -20.27 11.59
C SER A 258 -23.69 -21.60 12.34
N GLU A 259 -24.24 -22.59 11.65
CA GLU A 259 -24.51 -23.92 12.19
C GLU A 259 -23.21 -24.66 12.53
N ALA A 260 -22.15 -24.46 11.75
CA ALA A 260 -20.84 -25.02 12.06
C ALA A 260 -20.25 -24.42 13.34
N ILE A 261 -20.41 -23.11 13.55
CA ILE A 261 -19.93 -22.41 14.76
C ILE A 261 -20.73 -22.89 15.98
N GLU A 262 -22.06 -22.92 15.89
CA GLU A 262 -22.94 -23.35 16.99
C GLU A 262 -22.67 -24.80 17.44
N ARG A 263 -22.43 -25.71 16.49
CA ARG A 263 -22.01 -27.08 16.80
C ARG A 263 -20.72 -27.14 17.61
N ILE A 264 -19.76 -26.26 17.34
CA ILE A 264 -18.50 -26.23 18.09
C ILE A 264 -18.69 -25.54 19.44
N ALA A 265 -19.48 -24.47 19.50
CA ALA A 265 -19.74 -23.71 20.72
C ALA A 265 -20.56 -24.50 21.76
N SER A 266 -21.43 -25.40 21.30
CA SER A 266 -22.23 -26.28 22.17
C SER A 266 -21.44 -27.40 22.86
N LEU A 267 -20.18 -27.64 22.46
CA LEU A 267 -19.33 -28.64 23.12
C LEU A 267 -18.97 -28.19 24.55
N PRO A 268 -19.08 -29.07 25.57
CA PRO A 268 -18.84 -28.70 26.97
C PRO A 268 -17.47 -28.06 27.23
N GLU A 269 -16.43 -28.54 26.54
CA GLU A 269 -15.06 -28.02 26.64
C GLU A 269 -14.89 -26.59 26.12
N ASN A 270 -15.85 -26.09 25.34
CA ASN A 270 -15.84 -24.75 24.74
C ASN A 270 -16.82 -23.78 25.42
N SER A 271 -17.57 -24.24 26.42
CA SER A 271 -18.54 -23.41 27.15
C SER A 271 -17.84 -22.19 27.78
N GLY A 272 -18.30 -20.99 27.42
CA GLY A 272 -17.71 -19.72 27.85
C GLY A 272 -16.37 -19.34 27.19
N ARG A 273 -15.74 -20.26 26.43
CA ARG A 273 -14.50 -19.99 25.67
C ARG A 273 -14.75 -19.60 24.23
N LEU A 274 -15.84 -20.06 23.62
CA LEU A 274 -16.25 -19.70 22.27
C LEU A 274 -17.56 -18.90 22.29
N VAL A 275 -17.52 -17.66 21.81
CA VAL A 275 -18.69 -16.79 21.72
C VAL A 275 -19.05 -16.61 20.25
N HIS A 276 -20.28 -16.98 19.88
CA HIS A 276 -20.82 -16.73 18.55
C HIS A 276 -21.68 -15.46 18.58
N LEU A 277 -21.29 -14.45 17.79
CA LEU A 277 -22.00 -13.18 17.67
C LEU A 277 -22.49 -12.99 16.24
N VAL A 278 -23.81 -12.87 16.09
CA VAL A 278 -24.44 -12.38 14.86
C VAL A 278 -24.90 -10.94 15.12
N PRO A 279 -24.44 -9.93 14.37
CA PRO A 279 -24.86 -8.56 14.55
C PRO A 279 -26.38 -8.41 14.49
N SER A 280 -26.94 -7.44 15.24
CA SER A 280 -28.40 -7.19 15.24
C SER A 280 -28.86 -6.31 14.06
N ARG A 281 -27.95 -5.61 13.37
CA ARG A 281 -28.24 -4.73 12.23
C ARG A 281 -27.42 -5.08 11.00
N ARG A 282 -28.10 -5.14 9.85
CA ARG A 282 -27.47 -5.27 8.53
C ARG A 282 -26.95 -3.91 8.04
N GLY A 283 -25.87 -3.92 7.26
CA GLY A 283 -25.38 -2.72 6.54
C GLY A 283 -24.16 -2.01 7.15
N HIS A 284 -23.32 -2.70 7.93
CA HIS A 284 -22.07 -2.11 8.46
C HIS A 284 -20.90 -2.12 7.45
N GLY A 285 -21.10 -2.65 6.23
CA GLY A 285 -20.06 -2.69 5.21
C GLY A 285 -18.83 -3.52 5.60
N ILE A 286 -18.96 -4.43 6.57
CA ILE A 286 -17.91 -5.38 6.95
C ILE A 286 -18.07 -6.58 6.02
N GLY A 287 -17.13 -6.76 5.08
CA GLY A 287 -17.13 -7.83 4.08
C GLY A 287 -15.97 -7.69 3.12
#